data_AF-A0A820BS53-F1
#
_entry.id   AF-A0A820BS53-F1
#
_cell.length_a   1.000
_cell.length_b   1.000
_cell.length_c   1.000
_cell.angle_alpha   90.00
_cell.angle_beta   90.00
_cell.angle_gamma   90.00
#
_symmetry.space_group_name_H-M   'P 1'
#
loop_
_entity.id
_entity.type
_entity.pdbx_description
1 polymer ?
#
loop_
_entity_poly.entity_id
_entity_poly.type
_entity_poly.pdbx_seq_one_letter_code
_entity_poly.pdbx_strand_id
1 'polypeptide(L)'
;EHRYDKLEIREHDIKMNTIKEKYRPGRNDHLKEYIYDFGPSYDRIMIYYHKSRLDSLSKRHETTHELTDYFIDHDNFLAYRKVIFEIQLKKSTQRSIIVKYYLSITEKFNRNPSLNSNEDIQQLIYAIKDNKFILTYYRDINYITPSIRTYIKPSNWNDKAFIFKWNDNLHEIYQANEDLKQISKRDLYYEIIKLIKQEEEVIKRVRTAENEIRDLQSRRQQEELSSDLEVSIYDIDRNEKSKIYKELLQQKTDEDKNRKNMNELDYLYPYLAAIGNPECINAQIAEQIRYNIELDFKNQSIYRANLIQSWYENEIKELITKQQWYQNNHVSKNDEFECEQAKFRLQILQDRLKQHEEFSRENYLQLEKHLNEDIRLKEPYIVR
;
A
#
# COMPACT_ATOMS: atom_id res chain seq x y z
N GLU A 1 -7.37 5.22 1.59
CA GLU A 1 -7.15 5.22 0.13
C GLU A 1 -5.84 4.50 -0.18
N HIS A 2 -5.71 3.85 -1.35
CA HIS A 2 -4.54 3.03 -1.76
C HIS A 2 -4.26 1.76 -0.94
N ARG A 3 -5.27 1.18 -0.28
CA ARG A 3 -5.11 -0.13 0.38
C ARG A 3 -4.98 -1.25 -0.66
N TYR A 4 -4.06 -2.19 -0.43
CA TYR A 4 -3.82 -3.35 -1.30
C TYR A 4 -5.08 -4.21 -1.47
N ASP A 5 -5.84 -4.38 -0.39
CA ASP A 5 -7.13 -5.06 -0.36
C ASP A 5 -8.26 -4.31 -1.09
N LYS A 6 -8.00 -3.13 -1.67
CA LYS A 6 -8.99 -2.31 -2.38
C LYS A 6 -10.19 -1.87 -1.51
N LEU A 7 -10.13 -2.02 -0.18
CA LEU A 7 -11.18 -1.53 0.72
C LEU A 7 -11.26 0.00 0.63
N GLU A 8 -12.44 0.51 0.33
CA GLU A 8 -12.71 1.93 0.15
C GLU A 8 -13.40 2.51 1.37
N ILE A 9 -14.50 1.87 1.77
CA ILE A 9 -15.37 2.34 2.85
C ILE A 9 -15.75 1.15 3.72
N ARG A 10 -15.72 1.36 5.03
CA ARG A 10 -16.31 0.48 6.05
C ARG A 10 -17.31 1.29 6.86
N GLU A 11 -18.58 0.93 6.76
CA GLU A 11 -19.71 1.52 7.45
C GLU A 11 -20.16 0.58 8.57
N HIS A 12 -20.34 1.12 9.77
CA HIS A 12 -20.83 0.38 10.92
C HIS A 12 -22.23 0.87 11.29
N ASP A 13 -23.24 0.03 11.08
CA ASP A 13 -24.60 0.32 11.51
C ASP A 13 -24.85 -0.27 12.90
N ILE A 14 -24.78 0.60 13.91
CA ILE A 14 -24.95 0.23 15.33
C ILE A 14 -26.38 -0.26 15.61
N LYS A 15 -27.39 0.23 14.89
CA LYS A 15 -28.80 -0.14 15.16
C LYS A 15 -29.10 -1.55 14.65
N MET A 16 -28.58 -1.86 13.47
CA MET A 16 -28.76 -3.17 12.84
C MET A 16 -27.68 -4.18 13.24
N ASN A 17 -26.62 -3.73 13.94
CA ASN A 17 -25.45 -4.52 14.31
C ASN A 17 -24.76 -5.17 13.10
N THR A 18 -24.66 -4.40 12.01
CA THR A 18 -24.08 -4.86 10.73
C THR A 18 -22.89 -4.02 10.33
N ILE A 19 -21.89 -4.65 9.73
CA ILE A 19 -20.82 -3.98 9.00
C ILE A 19 -21.12 -4.09 7.52
N LYS A 20 -20.96 -2.97 6.81
CA LYS A 20 -20.90 -2.94 5.36
C LYS A 20 -19.53 -2.47 4.89
N GLU A 21 -18.90 -3.25 4.03
CA GLU A 21 -17.64 -2.94 3.38
C GLU A 21 -17.83 -2.79 1.89
N LYS A 22 -17.23 -1.75 1.30
CA LYS A 22 -17.24 -1.48 -0.13
C LYS A 22 -15.82 -1.53 -0.67
N TYR A 23 -15.65 -2.23 -1.79
CA TYR A 23 -14.37 -2.48 -2.41
C TYR A 23 -14.32 -1.93 -3.84
N ARG A 24 -13.17 -1.36 -4.19
CA ARG A 24 -12.88 -0.92 -5.56
C ARG A 24 -12.68 -2.13 -6.49
N PRO A 25 -12.97 -1.99 -7.80
CA PRO A 25 -12.70 -3.04 -8.78
C PRO A 25 -11.23 -3.50 -8.79
N GLY A 26 -11.00 -4.74 -9.22
CA GLY A 26 -9.65 -5.31 -9.38
C GLY A 26 -9.19 -6.26 -8.27
N ARG A 27 -10.05 -6.60 -7.30
CA ARG A 27 -9.80 -7.71 -6.38
C ARG A 27 -9.89 -9.05 -7.10
N ASN A 28 -9.05 -10.00 -6.71
CA ASN A 28 -9.03 -11.36 -7.29
C ASN A 28 -10.34 -12.14 -7.06
N ASP A 29 -11.08 -11.84 -5.99
CA ASP A 29 -12.38 -12.45 -5.67
C ASP A 29 -13.56 -11.72 -6.31
N HIS A 30 -13.32 -10.61 -7.03
CA HIS A 30 -14.34 -9.77 -7.65
C HIS A 30 -15.38 -9.22 -6.67
N LEU A 31 -15.07 -9.18 -5.37
CA LEU A 31 -15.97 -8.70 -4.34
C LEU A 31 -16.16 -7.19 -4.48
N LYS A 32 -17.42 -6.76 -4.49
CA LYS A 32 -17.84 -5.35 -4.57
C LYS A 32 -18.29 -4.86 -3.20
N GLU A 33 -19.20 -5.57 -2.56
CA GLU A 33 -19.67 -5.26 -1.21
C GLU A 33 -19.72 -6.51 -0.36
N TYR A 34 -19.41 -6.35 0.92
CA TYR A 34 -19.53 -7.42 1.90
C TYR A 34 -20.26 -6.88 3.14
N ILE A 35 -21.39 -7.50 3.47
CA ILE A 35 -22.25 -7.12 4.57
C ILE A 35 -22.32 -8.30 5.54
N TYR A 36 -22.08 -8.07 6.82
CA TYR A 36 -22.06 -9.14 7.83
C TYR A 36 -22.37 -8.62 9.22
N ASP A 37 -22.92 -9.50 10.06
CA ASP A 37 -23.22 -9.21 11.47
C ASP A 37 -22.01 -9.49 12.37
N PHE A 38 -21.94 -8.84 13.54
CA PHE A 38 -20.96 -9.17 14.60
C PHE A 38 -21.32 -10.40 15.44
N GLY A 39 -22.53 -10.93 15.25
CA GLY A 39 -23.06 -12.00 16.08
C GLY A 39 -22.47 -13.38 15.75
N PRO A 40 -22.83 -14.41 16.54
CA PRO A 40 -22.57 -15.81 16.20
C PRO A 40 -23.43 -16.29 15.02
N SER A 41 -24.30 -15.43 14.47
CA SER A 41 -25.10 -15.70 13.28
C SER A 41 -24.22 -15.72 12.03
N TYR A 42 -24.43 -16.70 11.17
CA TYR A 42 -23.76 -16.77 9.87
C TYR A 42 -24.48 -15.92 8.81
N ASP A 43 -25.02 -14.74 9.15
CA ASP A 43 -25.72 -13.89 8.18
C ASP A 43 -24.76 -12.95 7.46
N ARG A 44 -24.53 -13.24 6.17
CA ARG A 44 -23.50 -12.59 5.35
C ARG A 44 -23.96 -12.44 3.91
N ILE A 45 -23.87 -11.23 3.39
CA ILE A 45 -24.18 -10.90 2.00
C ILE A 45 -22.89 -10.48 1.29
N MET A 46 -22.55 -11.20 0.24
CA MET A 46 -21.46 -10.90 -0.68
C MET A 46 -22.05 -10.43 -2.00
N ILE A 47 -21.67 -9.24 -2.47
CA ILE A 47 -22.07 -8.68 -3.76
C ILE A 47 -20.83 -8.61 -4.63
N TYR A 48 -20.91 -9.06 -5.87
CA TYR A 48 -19.78 -9.19 -6.78
C TYR A 48 -19.92 -8.29 -8.00
N TYR A 49 -18.77 -7.95 -8.60
CA TYR A 49 -18.71 -7.40 -9.95
C TYR A 49 -18.98 -8.53 -10.97
N HIS A 50 -20.26 -8.85 -11.20
CA HIS A 50 -20.67 -10.01 -12.00
C HIS A 50 -20.04 -10.08 -13.41
N LYS A 51 -19.83 -8.92 -14.07
CA LYS A 51 -19.21 -8.85 -15.40
C LYS A 51 -17.74 -9.30 -15.44
N SER A 52 -17.07 -9.32 -14.29
CA SER A 52 -15.68 -9.75 -14.18
C SER A 52 -15.56 -11.24 -13.82
N ARG A 53 -16.68 -11.89 -13.48
CA ARG A 53 -16.71 -13.32 -13.13
C ARG A 53 -17.17 -14.15 -14.32
N LEU A 54 -16.54 -15.31 -14.51
CA LEU A 54 -16.91 -16.27 -15.56
C LEU A 54 -18.24 -16.97 -15.29
N ASP A 55 -18.66 -17.05 -14.03
CA ASP A 55 -19.89 -17.75 -13.60
C ASP A 55 -21.11 -16.82 -13.52
N SER A 56 -20.97 -15.54 -13.89
CA SER A 56 -22.04 -14.55 -13.84
C SER A 56 -22.67 -14.34 -12.44
N LEU A 57 -21.99 -14.76 -11.37
CA LEU A 57 -22.48 -14.60 -9.99
C LEU A 57 -22.48 -13.11 -9.61
N SER A 58 -23.63 -12.61 -9.18
CA SER A 58 -23.81 -11.21 -8.79
C SER A 58 -23.93 -11.01 -7.28
N LYS A 59 -24.58 -11.96 -6.59
CA LYS A 59 -24.82 -11.88 -5.16
C LYS A 59 -24.84 -13.28 -4.56
N ARG A 60 -24.24 -13.42 -3.39
CA ARG A 60 -24.32 -14.60 -2.53
C ARG A 60 -24.79 -14.17 -1.15
N HIS A 61 -25.74 -14.89 -0.58
CA HIS A 61 -26.27 -14.67 0.76
C HIS A 61 -26.17 -15.99 1.53
N GLU A 62 -25.31 -16.01 2.54
CA GLU A 62 -25.21 -17.14 3.47
C GLU A 62 -25.92 -16.77 4.77
N THR A 63 -26.69 -17.72 5.29
CA THR A 63 -27.26 -17.70 6.64
C THR A 63 -26.86 -18.98 7.37
N THR A 64 -27.32 -19.17 8.60
CA THR A 64 -27.03 -20.38 9.40
C THR A 64 -27.52 -21.68 8.75
N HIS A 65 -28.59 -21.64 7.94
CA HIS A 65 -29.20 -22.84 7.35
C HIS A 65 -29.39 -22.77 5.85
N GLU A 66 -29.01 -21.66 5.22
CA GLU A 66 -29.26 -21.43 3.80
C GLU A 66 -28.04 -20.78 3.13
N LEU A 67 -27.82 -21.13 1.87
CA LEU A 67 -26.88 -20.45 0.98
C LEU A 67 -27.59 -20.15 -0.34
N THR A 68 -27.65 -18.87 -0.70
CA THR A 68 -28.39 -18.39 -1.86
C THR A 68 -27.47 -17.62 -2.80
N ASP A 69 -27.40 -18.06 -4.05
CA ASP A 69 -26.66 -17.43 -5.14
C ASP A 69 -27.61 -16.83 -6.17
N TYR A 70 -27.30 -15.62 -6.64
CA TYR A 70 -28.03 -14.89 -7.67
C TYR A 70 -27.11 -14.62 -8.86
N PHE A 71 -27.59 -14.90 -10.05
CA PHE A 71 -26.83 -14.82 -11.29
C PHE A 71 -27.49 -13.82 -12.25
N ILE A 72 -26.66 -13.09 -13.00
CA ILE A 72 -27.11 -12.08 -13.99
C ILE A 72 -26.48 -12.45 -15.33
N ASP A 73 -27.30 -12.58 -16.38
CA ASP A 73 -26.83 -12.89 -17.74
C ASP A 73 -25.99 -14.19 -17.81
N HIS A 74 -26.44 -15.25 -17.11
CA HIS A 74 -25.80 -16.56 -17.19
C HIS A 74 -26.20 -17.30 -18.48
N ASP A 75 -25.25 -17.90 -19.18
CA ASP A 75 -25.45 -18.54 -20.49
C ASP A 75 -26.58 -19.59 -20.51
N ASN A 76 -26.66 -20.43 -19.47
CA ASN A 76 -27.71 -21.44 -19.29
C ASN A 76 -29.02 -20.89 -18.69
N PHE A 77 -29.26 -19.58 -18.73
CA PHE A 77 -30.43 -18.91 -18.12
C PHE A 77 -30.57 -19.10 -16.60
N LEU A 78 -29.58 -19.67 -15.90
CA LEU A 78 -29.63 -19.82 -14.45
C LEU A 78 -29.70 -18.42 -13.80
N ALA A 79 -30.74 -18.17 -13.01
CA ALA A 79 -30.95 -16.89 -12.35
C ALA A 79 -30.67 -16.96 -10.86
N TYR A 80 -30.90 -18.14 -10.27
CA TYR A 80 -30.97 -18.29 -8.83
C TYR A 80 -30.65 -19.73 -8.41
N ARG A 81 -29.86 -19.89 -7.34
CA ARG A 81 -29.66 -21.16 -6.66
C ARG A 81 -29.83 -20.97 -5.16
N LYS A 82 -30.66 -21.78 -4.51
CA LYS A 82 -30.81 -21.84 -3.06
C LYS A 82 -30.49 -23.22 -2.54
N VAL A 83 -29.60 -23.30 -1.57
CA VAL A 83 -29.23 -24.51 -0.84
C VAL A 83 -29.77 -24.39 0.56
N ILE A 84 -30.46 -25.42 1.03
CA ILE A 84 -30.91 -25.53 2.42
C ILE A 84 -30.11 -26.66 3.07
N PHE A 85 -29.51 -26.41 4.23
CA PHE A 85 -28.69 -27.39 4.92
C PHE A 85 -28.85 -27.35 6.45
N GLU A 86 -28.64 -28.51 7.06
CA GLU A 86 -28.53 -28.65 8.51
C GLU A 86 -27.06 -28.69 8.92
N ILE A 87 -26.75 -28.04 10.03
CA ILE A 87 -25.41 -28.06 10.62
C ILE A 87 -25.40 -29.10 11.75
N GLN A 88 -24.45 -30.04 11.71
CA GLN A 88 -24.17 -30.94 12.82
C GLN A 88 -22.71 -30.85 13.25
N LEU A 89 -22.49 -30.94 14.57
CA LEU A 89 -21.16 -31.00 15.16
C LEU A 89 -20.74 -32.46 15.30
N LYS A 90 -19.79 -32.92 14.47
CA LYS A 90 -19.16 -34.22 14.68
C LYS A 90 -17.98 -34.05 15.63
N LYS A 91 -18.02 -34.74 16.77
CA LYS A 91 -16.87 -34.86 17.68
C LYS A 91 -15.84 -35.78 17.04
N SER A 92 -14.72 -35.22 16.58
CA SER A 92 -13.51 -35.98 16.30
C SER A 92 -12.60 -35.95 17.53
N THR A 93 -11.70 -36.92 17.66
CA THR A 93 -10.82 -37.14 18.82
C THR A 93 -9.95 -35.94 19.18
N GLN A 94 -9.78 -34.96 18.28
CA GLN A 94 -8.97 -33.75 18.53
C GLN A 94 -9.71 -32.42 18.29
N ARG A 95 -10.79 -32.36 17.49
CA ARG A 95 -11.56 -31.14 17.19
C ARG A 95 -13.02 -31.45 16.85
N SER A 96 -13.93 -30.54 17.18
CA SER A 96 -15.29 -30.53 16.62
C SER A 96 -15.24 -30.08 15.16
N ILE A 97 -15.73 -30.92 14.24
CA ILE A 97 -15.86 -30.58 12.82
C ILE A 97 -17.32 -30.23 12.56
N ILE A 98 -17.54 -29.03 12.03
CA ILE A 98 -18.85 -28.59 11.55
C ILE A 98 -19.09 -29.28 10.21
N VAL A 99 -20.14 -30.09 10.13
CA VAL A 99 -20.55 -30.78 8.89
C VAL A 99 -21.92 -30.25 8.48
N LYS A 100 -22.01 -29.79 7.23
CA LYS A 100 -23.27 -29.37 6.60
C LYS A 100 -23.88 -30.57 5.85
N TYR A 101 -25.14 -30.87 6.14
CA TYR A 101 -25.94 -31.86 5.43
C TYR A 101 -26.97 -31.14 4.56
N TYR A 102 -26.83 -31.27 3.24
CA TYR A 102 -27.74 -30.63 2.29
C TYR A 102 -29.11 -31.32 2.32
N LEU A 103 -30.15 -30.56 2.64
CA LEU A 103 -31.54 -31.00 2.64
C LEU A 103 -32.13 -30.91 1.24
N SER A 104 -31.94 -29.76 0.60
CA SER A 104 -32.40 -29.52 -0.77
C SER A 104 -31.56 -28.46 -1.47
N ILE A 105 -31.55 -28.52 -2.80
CA ILE A 105 -30.99 -27.50 -3.68
C ILE A 105 -32.06 -27.11 -4.70
N THR A 106 -32.36 -25.83 -4.81
CA THR A 106 -33.33 -25.28 -5.77
C THR A 106 -32.60 -24.39 -6.76
N GLU A 107 -32.72 -24.69 -8.05
CA GLU A 107 -32.27 -23.83 -9.14
C GLU A 107 -33.48 -23.24 -9.85
N LYS A 108 -33.46 -21.93 -10.13
CA LYS A 108 -34.47 -21.27 -10.97
C LYS A 108 -33.79 -20.67 -12.19
N PHE A 109 -34.45 -20.81 -13.32
CA PHE A 109 -33.97 -20.34 -14.61
C PHE A 109 -34.87 -19.20 -15.09
N ASN A 110 -34.32 -18.34 -15.95
CA ASN A 110 -35.05 -17.34 -16.72
C ASN A 110 -35.68 -18.00 -17.96
N ARG A 111 -36.74 -17.39 -18.49
CA ARG A 111 -37.48 -17.92 -19.65
C ARG A 111 -36.54 -17.94 -20.85
N ASN A 112 -36.43 -19.09 -21.50
CA ASN A 112 -35.75 -19.23 -22.79
C ASN A 112 -36.78 -19.16 -23.93
N PRO A 113 -36.88 -18.03 -24.66
CA PRO A 113 -37.90 -17.83 -25.69
C PRO A 113 -37.86 -18.86 -26.84
N SER A 114 -36.74 -19.58 -26.99
CA SER A 114 -36.55 -20.60 -28.02
C SER A 114 -37.28 -21.91 -27.74
N LEU A 115 -37.68 -22.14 -26.48
CA LEU A 115 -38.40 -23.34 -26.04
C LEU A 115 -39.87 -23.05 -25.78
N ASN A 116 -40.72 -24.05 -25.94
CA ASN A 116 -42.12 -23.96 -25.51
C ASN A 116 -42.21 -23.94 -23.97
N SER A 117 -43.25 -23.33 -23.42
CA SER A 117 -43.41 -23.18 -21.96
C SER A 117 -43.39 -24.52 -21.22
N ASN A 118 -43.91 -25.59 -21.83
CA ASN A 118 -43.94 -26.94 -21.27
C ASN A 118 -42.63 -27.73 -21.40
N GLU A 119 -41.66 -27.22 -22.14
CA GLU A 119 -40.32 -27.80 -22.29
C GLU A 119 -39.26 -26.95 -21.56
N ASP A 120 -39.59 -25.68 -21.28
CA ASP A 120 -38.72 -24.75 -20.58
C ASP A 120 -38.88 -24.89 -19.06
N ILE A 121 -37.81 -25.33 -18.39
CA ILE A 121 -37.80 -25.56 -16.95
C ILE A 121 -37.64 -24.21 -16.24
N GLN A 122 -38.65 -23.81 -15.48
CA GLN A 122 -38.58 -22.62 -14.64
C GLN A 122 -37.81 -22.89 -13.33
N GLN A 123 -38.04 -24.05 -12.73
CA GLN A 123 -37.48 -24.41 -11.44
C GLN A 123 -37.16 -25.90 -11.37
N LEU A 124 -35.99 -26.22 -10.82
CA LEU A 124 -35.56 -27.59 -10.54
C LEU A 124 -35.16 -27.69 -9.07
N ILE A 125 -35.82 -28.58 -8.33
CA ILE A 125 -35.50 -28.87 -6.93
C ILE A 125 -34.90 -30.27 -6.83
N TYR A 126 -33.67 -30.32 -6.34
CA TYR A 126 -33.01 -31.54 -5.86
C TYR A 126 -33.35 -31.69 -4.37
N ALA A 127 -34.39 -32.45 -4.04
CA ALA A 127 -34.76 -32.77 -2.66
C ALA A 127 -33.90 -33.95 -2.17
N ILE A 128 -32.67 -33.65 -1.76
CA ILE A 128 -31.63 -34.62 -1.41
C ILE A 128 -32.08 -35.51 -0.24
N LYS A 129 -32.70 -34.93 0.79
CA LYS A 129 -33.22 -35.69 1.95
C LYS A 129 -34.33 -36.68 1.57
N ASP A 130 -35.16 -36.31 0.60
CA ASP A 130 -36.31 -37.11 0.18
C ASP A 130 -36.02 -38.00 -1.04
N ASN A 131 -34.80 -37.95 -1.58
CA ASN A 131 -34.41 -38.60 -2.83
C ASN A 131 -35.37 -38.29 -3.99
N LYS A 132 -35.73 -37.01 -4.17
CA LYS A 132 -36.66 -36.58 -5.24
C LYS A 132 -36.08 -35.45 -6.09
N PHE A 133 -36.44 -35.45 -7.36
CA PHE A 133 -36.24 -34.32 -8.27
C PHE A 133 -37.60 -33.77 -8.65
N ILE A 134 -37.81 -32.46 -8.50
CA ILE A 134 -39.07 -31.80 -8.85
C ILE A 134 -38.76 -30.73 -9.90
N LEU A 135 -39.30 -30.92 -11.10
CA LEU A 135 -39.21 -30.01 -12.23
C LEU A 135 -40.52 -29.25 -12.34
N THR A 136 -40.47 -27.93 -12.33
CA THR A 136 -41.59 -27.06 -12.62
C THR A 136 -41.30 -26.31 -13.90
N TYR A 137 -42.16 -26.47 -14.89
CA TYR A 137 -42.03 -25.83 -16.20
C TYR A 137 -42.64 -24.43 -16.19
N TYR A 138 -42.28 -23.61 -17.17
CA TYR A 138 -42.91 -22.31 -17.34
C TYR A 138 -44.42 -22.46 -17.60
N ARG A 139 -45.20 -21.62 -16.93
CA ARG A 139 -46.64 -21.58 -17.14
C ARG A 139 -46.96 -21.04 -18.52
N ASP A 140 -47.74 -21.79 -19.28
CA ASP A 140 -48.31 -21.31 -20.53
C ASP A 140 -49.35 -20.19 -20.28
N ILE A 141 -49.53 -19.29 -21.24
CA ILE A 141 -50.53 -18.23 -21.13
C ILE A 141 -51.95 -18.78 -21.09
N ASN A 142 -52.17 -19.95 -21.71
CA ASN A 142 -53.48 -20.58 -21.83
C ASN A 142 -53.91 -21.37 -20.58
N TYR A 143 -53.02 -21.58 -19.59
CA TYR A 143 -53.29 -22.39 -18.41
C TYR A 143 -53.07 -21.62 -17.10
N ILE A 144 -53.85 -21.98 -16.08
CA ILE A 144 -53.80 -21.39 -14.73
C ILE A 144 -52.59 -21.90 -13.95
N THR A 145 -52.22 -23.17 -14.14
CA THR A 145 -51.15 -23.86 -13.39
C THR A 145 -50.01 -24.26 -14.33
N PRO A 146 -48.76 -24.30 -13.84
CA PRO A 146 -47.64 -24.87 -14.60
C PRO A 146 -47.68 -26.40 -14.55
N SER A 147 -47.09 -27.03 -15.57
CA SER A 147 -46.82 -28.47 -15.53
C SER A 147 -45.69 -28.77 -14.54
N ILE A 148 -45.81 -29.88 -13.81
CA ILE A 148 -44.85 -30.32 -12.80
C ILE A 148 -44.51 -31.79 -13.03
N ARG A 149 -43.23 -32.13 -12.95
CA ARG A 149 -42.76 -33.51 -13.03
C ARG A 149 -41.88 -33.84 -11.84
N THR A 150 -42.17 -34.97 -11.21
CA THR A 150 -41.42 -35.47 -10.06
C THR A 150 -40.78 -36.80 -10.42
N TYR A 151 -39.49 -36.93 -10.14
CA TYR A 151 -38.76 -38.20 -10.21
C TYR A 151 -38.32 -38.62 -8.81
N ILE A 152 -38.37 -39.92 -8.55
CA ILE A 152 -37.87 -40.52 -7.30
C ILE A 152 -36.54 -41.20 -7.61
N LYS A 153 -35.47 -40.72 -6.97
CA LYS A 153 -34.14 -41.31 -7.03
C LYS A 153 -34.13 -42.61 -6.22
N PRO A 154 -33.69 -43.75 -6.78
CA PRO A 154 -33.58 -44.99 -6.02
C PRO A 154 -32.56 -44.86 -4.88
N SER A 155 -32.93 -45.29 -3.66
CA SER A 155 -32.05 -45.21 -2.48
C SER A 155 -30.72 -45.96 -2.65
N ASN A 156 -30.70 -47.01 -3.47
CA ASN A 156 -29.53 -47.86 -3.69
C ASN A 156 -28.66 -47.38 -4.87
N TRP A 157 -28.91 -46.19 -5.41
CA TRP A 157 -28.19 -45.68 -6.59
C TRP A 157 -26.66 -45.69 -6.45
N ASN A 158 -26.15 -45.46 -5.23
CA ASN A 158 -24.71 -45.41 -4.96
C ASN A 158 -24.05 -46.79 -4.82
N ASP A 159 -24.82 -47.88 -4.83
CA ASP A 159 -24.28 -49.23 -4.71
C ASP A 159 -23.74 -49.71 -6.07
N LYS A 160 -22.48 -50.15 -6.10
CA LYS A 160 -21.81 -50.62 -7.33
C LYS A 160 -22.48 -51.86 -7.93
N ALA A 161 -23.21 -52.63 -7.12
CA ALA A 161 -23.97 -53.79 -7.57
C ALA A 161 -25.39 -53.45 -8.06
N PHE A 162 -25.82 -52.18 -7.97
CA PHE A 162 -27.18 -51.78 -8.31
C PHE A 162 -27.39 -51.72 -9.83
N ILE A 163 -28.32 -52.51 -10.33
CA ILE A 163 -28.80 -52.43 -11.70
C ILE A 163 -30.11 -51.63 -11.70
N PHE A 164 -30.07 -50.43 -12.28
CA PHE A 164 -31.26 -49.58 -12.35
C PHE A 164 -32.31 -50.19 -13.30
N LYS A 165 -33.46 -50.57 -12.73
CA LYS A 165 -34.65 -51.02 -13.47
C LYS A 165 -35.74 -49.96 -13.34
N TRP A 166 -36.30 -49.55 -14.48
CA TRP A 166 -37.41 -48.60 -14.50
C TRP A 166 -38.65 -49.19 -13.82
N ASN A 167 -39.32 -48.39 -13.01
CA ASN A 167 -40.61 -48.68 -12.40
C ASN A 167 -41.49 -47.44 -12.57
N ASP A 168 -42.76 -47.62 -12.94
CA ASP A 168 -43.68 -46.52 -13.20
C ASP A 168 -43.95 -45.68 -11.93
N ASN A 169 -43.74 -46.24 -10.73
CA ASN A 169 -43.82 -45.51 -9.46
C ASN A 169 -42.66 -44.51 -9.23
N LEU A 170 -41.62 -44.51 -10.07
CA LEU A 170 -40.47 -43.61 -9.92
C LEU A 170 -40.70 -42.23 -10.56
N HIS A 171 -41.85 -42.03 -11.19
CA HIS A 171 -42.16 -40.83 -11.92
C HIS A 171 -43.64 -40.45 -11.73
N GLU A 172 -43.87 -39.22 -11.31
CA GLU A 172 -45.20 -38.61 -11.20
C GLU A 172 -45.23 -37.37 -12.07
N ILE A 173 -46.31 -37.18 -12.83
CA ILE A 173 -46.49 -36.00 -13.68
C ILE A 173 -47.84 -35.37 -13.41
N TYR A 174 -47.83 -34.05 -13.24
CA TYR A 174 -49.00 -33.19 -13.34
C TYR A 174 -48.83 -32.34 -14.59
N GLN A 175 -49.74 -32.50 -15.54
CA GLN A 175 -49.68 -31.81 -16.82
C GLN A 175 -50.91 -30.91 -16.96
N ALA A 176 -50.68 -29.62 -17.15
CA ALA A 176 -51.78 -28.66 -17.28
C ALA A 176 -52.46 -28.76 -18.65
N ASN A 177 -51.70 -29.16 -19.68
CA ASN A 177 -52.20 -29.40 -21.03
C ASN A 177 -52.34 -30.91 -21.28
N GLU A 178 -53.57 -31.38 -21.40
CA GLU A 178 -53.92 -32.78 -21.63
C GLU A 178 -53.50 -33.29 -23.03
N ASP A 179 -53.33 -32.39 -24.01
CA ASP A 179 -53.03 -32.74 -25.40
C ASP A 179 -51.53 -32.96 -25.67
N LEU A 180 -50.68 -32.72 -24.68
CA LEU A 180 -49.24 -32.88 -24.83
C LEU A 180 -48.87 -34.36 -24.96
N LYS A 181 -48.01 -34.65 -25.93
CA LYS A 181 -47.48 -35.98 -26.16
C LYS A 181 -46.80 -36.52 -24.90
N GLN A 182 -47.23 -37.69 -24.44
CA GLN A 182 -46.56 -38.40 -23.35
C GLN A 182 -45.12 -38.74 -23.75
N ILE A 183 -44.20 -38.51 -22.82
CA ILE A 183 -42.78 -38.80 -23.02
C ILE A 183 -42.57 -40.32 -22.99
N SER A 184 -41.70 -40.81 -23.88
CA SER A 184 -41.36 -42.23 -23.93
C SER A 184 -40.71 -42.69 -22.63
N LYS A 185 -41.00 -43.93 -22.20
CA LYS A 185 -40.33 -44.55 -21.03
C LYS A 185 -38.80 -44.52 -21.16
N ARG A 186 -38.28 -44.63 -22.39
CA ARG A 186 -36.85 -44.53 -22.68
C ARG A 186 -36.29 -43.14 -22.37
N ASP A 187 -37.02 -42.09 -22.72
CA ASP A 187 -36.60 -40.71 -22.51
C ASP A 187 -36.68 -40.34 -21.03
N LEU A 188 -37.73 -40.79 -20.33
CA LEU A 188 -37.84 -40.66 -18.87
C LEU A 188 -36.65 -41.32 -18.15
N TYR A 189 -36.23 -42.49 -18.61
CA TYR A 189 -35.06 -43.19 -18.10
C TYR A 189 -33.76 -42.39 -18.30
N TYR A 190 -33.56 -41.77 -19.46
CA TYR A 190 -32.38 -40.92 -19.67
C TYR A 190 -32.44 -39.62 -18.87
N GLU A 191 -33.63 -39.04 -18.71
CA GLU A 191 -33.83 -37.80 -17.95
C GLU A 191 -33.48 -38.00 -16.47
N ILE A 192 -33.92 -39.09 -15.84
CA ILE A 192 -33.56 -39.35 -14.43
C ILE A 192 -32.05 -39.58 -14.26
N ILE A 193 -31.39 -40.30 -15.18
CA ILE A 193 -29.93 -40.48 -15.15
C ILE A 193 -29.20 -39.14 -15.30
N LYS A 194 -29.71 -38.27 -16.18
CA LYS A 194 -29.18 -36.92 -16.36
C LYS A 194 -29.31 -36.10 -15.07
N LEU A 195 -30.48 -36.13 -14.44
CA LEU A 195 -30.75 -35.40 -13.19
C LEU A 195 -29.83 -35.86 -12.06
N ILE A 196 -29.55 -37.16 -11.95
CA ILE A 196 -28.63 -37.68 -10.93
C ILE A 196 -27.20 -37.18 -11.15
N LYS A 197 -26.72 -37.16 -12.40
CA LYS A 197 -25.41 -36.58 -12.73
C LYS A 197 -25.36 -35.09 -12.43
N GLN A 198 -26.43 -34.35 -12.76
CA GLN A 198 -26.54 -32.92 -12.46
C GLN A 198 -26.56 -32.65 -10.96
N GLU A 199 -27.24 -33.47 -10.16
CA GLU A 199 -27.22 -33.38 -8.69
C GLU A 199 -25.78 -33.47 -8.14
N GLU A 200 -24.98 -34.43 -8.62
CA GLU A 200 -23.57 -34.57 -8.21
C GLU A 200 -22.74 -33.34 -8.58
N GLU A 201 -22.93 -32.79 -9.78
CA GLU A 201 -22.25 -31.57 -10.23
C GLU A 201 -22.66 -30.35 -9.41
N VAL A 202 -23.96 -30.19 -9.13
CA VAL A 202 -24.47 -29.08 -8.35
C VAL A 202 -23.96 -29.15 -6.91
N ILE A 203 -23.93 -30.34 -6.29
CA ILE A 203 -23.31 -30.53 -4.97
C ILE A 203 -21.82 -30.15 -4.99
N LYS A 204 -21.08 -30.52 -6.03
CA LYS A 204 -19.67 -30.09 -6.19
C LYS A 204 -19.56 -28.56 -6.26
N ARG A 205 -20.43 -27.89 -7.02
CA ARG A 205 -20.47 -26.41 -7.12
C ARG A 205 -20.80 -25.74 -5.79
N VAL A 206 -21.71 -26.32 -5.00
CA VAL A 206 -22.02 -25.82 -3.65
C VAL A 206 -20.81 -25.95 -2.74
N ARG A 207 -20.09 -27.07 -2.77
CA ARG A 207 -18.85 -27.23 -2.00
C ARG A 207 -17.75 -26.25 -2.41
N THR A 208 -17.60 -25.97 -3.72
CA THR A 208 -16.65 -24.95 -4.18
C THR A 208 -17.04 -23.56 -3.70
N ALA A 209 -18.34 -23.24 -3.70
CA ALA A 209 -18.85 -21.98 -3.15
C ALA A 209 -18.57 -21.84 -1.65
N GLU A 210 -18.76 -22.91 -0.86
CA GLU A 210 -18.45 -22.92 0.57
C GLU A 210 -16.94 -22.76 0.84
N ASN A 211 -16.09 -23.34 -0.01
CA ASN A 211 -14.64 -23.13 0.09
C ASN A 211 -14.26 -21.69 -0.26
N GLU A 212 -14.84 -21.11 -1.31
CA GLU A 212 -14.62 -19.71 -1.70
C GLU A 212 -14.98 -18.75 -0.55
N ILE A 213 -16.08 -19.01 0.17
CA ILE A 213 -16.46 -18.22 1.35
C ILE A 213 -15.42 -18.36 2.46
N ARG A 214 -14.94 -19.58 2.74
CA ARG A 214 -13.92 -19.82 3.77
C ARG A 214 -12.62 -19.10 3.44
N ASP A 215 -12.20 -19.16 2.18
CA ASP A 215 -11.00 -18.48 1.69
C ASP A 215 -11.15 -16.96 1.77
N LEU A 216 -12.35 -16.43 1.48
CA LEU A 216 -12.67 -15.02 1.65
C LEU A 216 -12.57 -14.60 3.12
N GLN A 217 -13.12 -15.37 4.05
CA GLN A 217 -12.99 -15.08 5.48
C GLN A 217 -11.53 -15.12 5.95
N SER A 218 -10.76 -16.12 5.52
CA SER A 218 -9.35 -16.24 5.90
C SER A 218 -8.52 -15.08 5.35
N ARG A 219 -8.75 -14.67 4.09
CA ARG A 219 -8.09 -13.48 3.51
C ARG A 219 -8.48 -12.22 4.25
N ARG A 220 -9.76 -12.04 4.58
CA ARG A 220 -10.22 -10.89 5.36
C ARG A 220 -9.58 -10.81 6.74
N GLN A 221 -9.42 -11.93 7.44
CA GLN A 221 -8.69 -11.95 8.71
C GLN A 221 -7.24 -11.50 8.55
N GLN A 222 -6.57 -11.88 7.46
CA GLN A 222 -5.21 -11.42 7.15
C GLN A 222 -5.19 -9.92 6.81
N GLU A 223 -6.14 -9.44 5.99
CA GLU A 223 -6.29 -8.02 5.64
C GLU A 223 -6.57 -7.14 6.87
N GLU A 224 -7.21 -7.68 7.91
CA GLU A 224 -7.43 -7.01 9.19
C GLU A 224 -6.19 -7.02 10.11
N LEU A 225 -5.39 -8.09 10.07
CA LEU A 225 -4.14 -8.19 10.82
C LEU A 225 -3.04 -7.29 10.24
N SER A 226 -2.97 -7.19 8.90
CA SER A 226 -2.00 -6.37 8.19
C SER A 226 -2.67 -5.58 7.07
N SER A 227 -2.85 -4.27 7.29
CA SER A 227 -3.37 -3.36 6.26
C SER A 227 -2.22 -2.82 5.40
N ASP A 228 -1.95 -3.52 4.30
CA ASP A 228 -0.91 -3.14 3.35
C ASP A 228 -1.39 -2.09 2.34
N LEU A 229 -0.46 -1.28 1.84
CA LEU A 229 -0.71 -0.30 0.79
C LEU A 229 -0.33 -0.87 -0.58
N GLU A 230 -1.08 -0.51 -1.63
CA GLU A 230 -0.76 -0.88 -3.03
C GLU A 230 0.62 -0.41 -3.46
N VAL A 231 1.02 0.78 -2.98
CA VAL A 231 2.34 1.35 -3.14
C VAL A 231 2.85 1.66 -1.74
N SER A 232 3.98 1.06 -1.39
CA SER A 232 4.63 1.33 -0.11
C SER A 232 5.05 2.79 -0.04
N ILE A 233 4.96 3.39 1.14
CA ILE A 233 5.46 4.76 1.39
C ILE A 233 6.96 4.85 1.07
N TYR A 234 7.67 3.74 1.27
CA TYR A 234 9.12 3.60 1.04
C TYR A 234 9.49 3.30 -0.41
N ASP A 235 8.52 3.01 -1.28
CA ASP A 235 8.78 2.79 -2.71
C ASP A 235 8.88 4.15 -3.41
N ILE A 236 10.09 4.73 -3.37
CA ILE A 236 10.36 6.10 -3.85
C ILE A 236 10.10 6.23 -5.36
N ASP A 237 10.18 5.13 -6.12
CA ASP A 237 10.02 5.16 -7.58
C ASP A 237 8.55 5.18 -8.01
N ARG A 238 7.68 4.50 -7.25
CA ARG A 238 6.22 4.47 -7.49
C ARG A 238 5.46 5.56 -6.73
N ASN A 239 6.02 6.07 -5.64
CA ASN A 239 5.41 7.14 -4.85
C ASN A 239 5.87 8.51 -5.37
N GLU A 240 5.03 9.15 -6.18
CA GLU A 240 5.30 10.47 -6.79
C GLU A 240 5.70 11.53 -5.76
N LYS A 241 5.10 11.53 -4.56
CA LYS A 241 5.46 12.49 -3.50
C LYS A 241 6.88 12.28 -2.99
N SER A 242 7.28 11.02 -2.80
CA SER A 242 8.64 10.67 -2.38
C SER A 242 9.66 10.99 -3.47
N LYS A 243 9.31 10.78 -4.74
CA LYS A 243 10.12 11.16 -5.89
C LYS A 243 10.36 12.67 -5.94
N ILE A 244 9.30 13.47 -5.85
CA ILE A 244 9.38 14.94 -5.82
C ILE A 244 10.25 15.41 -4.64
N TYR A 245 10.06 14.83 -3.45
CA TYR A 245 10.85 15.20 -2.27
C TYR A 245 12.35 14.90 -2.45
N LYS A 246 12.70 13.77 -3.07
CA LYS A 246 14.09 13.41 -3.40
C LYS A 246 14.70 14.39 -4.40
N GLU A 247 13.97 14.75 -5.46
CA GLU A 247 14.42 15.72 -6.46
C GLU A 247 14.67 17.10 -5.84
N LEU A 248 13.79 17.57 -4.95
CA LEU A 248 13.96 18.82 -4.21
C LEU A 248 15.18 18.81 -3.28
N LEU A 249 15.43 17.70 -2.60
CA LEU A 249 16.63 17.53 -1.77
C LEU A 249 17.90 17.59 -2.60
N GLN A 250 17.92 16.92 -3.77
CA GLN A 250 19.05 16.96 -4.68
C GLN A 250 19.32 18.38 -5.18
N GLN A 251 18.28 19.09 -5.61
CA GLN A 251 18.41 20.50 -6.03
C GLN A 251 19.01 21.37 -4.94
N LYS A 252 18.54 21.28 -3.69
CA LYS A 252 19.14 22.04 -2.57
C LYS A 252 20.60 21.68 -2.34
N THR A 253 20.96 20.40 -2.40
CA THR A 253 22.36 20.00 -2.23
C THR A 253 23.27 20.51 -3.35
N ASP A 254 22.76 20.57 -4.57
CA ASP A 254 23.51 21.08 -5.72
C ASP A 254 23.60 22.62 -5.69
N GLU A 255 22.54 23.31 -5.26
CA GLU A 255 22.58 24.76 -4.99
C GLU A 255 23.60 25.10 -3.89
N ASP A 256 23.64 24.34 -2.79
CA ASP A 256 24.59 24.57 -1.70
C ASP A 256 26.04 24.26 -2.12
N LYS A 257 26.26 23.24 -2.96
CA LYS A 257 27.57 22.99 -3.58
C LYS A 257 27.97 24.13 -4.51
N ASN A 258 27.05 24.60 -5.36
CA ASN A 258 27.31 25.71 -6.27
C ASN A 258 27.60 27.00 -5.50
N ARG A 259 26.89 27.28 -4.41
CA ARG A 259 27.20 28.43 -3.52
C ARG A 259 28.58 28.32 -2.89
N LYS A 260 28.99 27.12 -2.44
CA LYS A 260 30.33 26.90 -1.89
C LYS A 260 31.41 27.11 -2.95
N ASN A 261 31.21 26.62 -4.18
CA ASN A 261 32.14 26.79 -5.29
C ASN A 261 32.25 28.26 -5.74
N MET A 262 31.14 29.01 -5.78
CA MET A 262 31.16 30.45 -6.11
C MET A 262 31.83 31.30 -5.02
N ASN A 263 31.93 30.79 -3.78
CA ASN A 263 32.53 31.46 -2.64
C ASN A 263 34.00 31.08 -2.39
N GLU A 264 34.66 30.34 -3.28
CA GLU A 264 36.13 30.34 -3.35
C GLU A 264 36.55 31.74 -3.80
N LEU A 265 36.61 32.67 -2.84
CA LEU A 265 36.80 34.11 -3.02
C LEU A 265 38.03 34.40 -3.90
N ASP A 266 37.79 34.98 -5.06
CA ASP A 266 38.86 35.49 -5.92
C ASP A 266 39.61 36.62 -5.20
N TYR A 267 40.78 36.27 -4.68
CA TYR A 267 41.64 37.16 -3.89
C TYR A 267 42.11 38.40 -4.67
N LEU A 268 42.05 38.36 -6.01
CA LEU A 268 42.50 39.44 -6.89
C LEU A 268 41.35 40.38 -7.31
N TYR A 269 40.11 39.90 -7.26
CA TYR A 269 38.93 40.63 -7.75
C TYR A 269 38.74 42.03 -7.16
N PRO A 270 38.90 42.28 -5.84
CA PRO A 270 38.71 43.62 -5.27
C PRO A 270 39.70 44.64 -5.83
N TYR A 271 40.93 44.21 -6.13
CA TYR A 271 42.01 45.07 -6.63
C TYR A 271 41.85 45.36 -8.13
N LEU A 272 41.36 44.39 -8.90
CA LEU A 272 41.01 44.57 -10.31
C LEU A 272 39.79 45.48 -10.48
N ALA A 273 38.77 45.30 -9.62
CA ALA A 273 37.55 46.09 -9.64
C ALA A 273 37.84 47.57 -9.36
N ALA A 274 38.79 47.88 -8.48
CA ALA A 274 39.23 49.24 -8.18
C ALA A 274 39.83 49.98 -9.39
N ILE A 275 40.36 49.23 -10.38
CA ILE A 275 40.99 49.76 -11.60
C ILE A 275 40.04 49.66 -12.81
N GLY A 276 38.82 49.13 -12.62
CA GLY A 276 37.81 49.01 -13.66
C GLY A 276 37.87 47.72 -14.47
N ASN A 277 38.47 46.64 -13.93
CA ASN A 277 38.55 45.31 -14.54
C ASN A 277 39.07 45.30 -15.99
N PRO A 278 40.29 45.79 -16.25
CA PRO A 278 40.88 45.71 -17.59
C PRO A 278 41.16 44.26 -18.02
N GLU A 279 40.94 43.95 -19.30
CA GLU A 279 41.21 42.62 -19.89
C GLU A 279 42.71 42.26 -19.90
N CYS A 280 43.58 43.27 -19.94
CA CYS A 280 45.03 43.14 -19.87
C CYS A 280 45.62 44.27 -19.02
N ILE A 281 46.59 43.95 -18.17
CA ILE A 281 47.21 44.89 -17.23
C ILE A 281 48.65 45.16 -17.68
N ASN A 282 49.06 46.42 -17.70
CA ASN A 282 50.46 46.80 -17.96
C ASN A 282 51.35 46.41 -16.76
N ALA A 283 52.64 46.10 -16.99
CA ALA A 283 53.59 45.72 -15.96
C ALA A 283 53.60 46.66 -14.74
N GLN A 284 53.50 47.97 -14.97
CA GLN A 284 53.43 48.98 -13.90
C GLN A 284 52.18 48.85 -13.03
N ILE A 285 51.03 48.53 -13.62
CA ILE A 285 49.77 48.38 -12.89
C ILE A 285 49.73 47.02 -12.17
N ALA A 286 50.29 45.97 -12.77
CA ALA A 286 50.43 44.66 -12.14
C ALA A 286 51.35 44.74 -10.90
N GLU A 287 52.47 45.47 -10.99
CA GLU A 287 53.38 45.73 -9.88
C GLU A 287 52.69 46.55 -8.77
N GLN A 288 51.89 47.56 -9.12
CA GLN A 288 51.09 48.32 -8.16
C GLN A 288 50.04 47.45 -7.45
N ILE A 289 49.33 46.58 -8.17
CA ILE A 289 48.35 45.66 -7.58
C ILE A 289 49.04 44.69 -6.62
N ARG A 290 50.18 44.11 -7.03
CA ARG A 290 50.98 43.25 -6.15
C ARG A 290 51.42 43.97 -4.88
N TYR A 291 51.94 45.19 -5.03
CA TYR A 291 52.36 46.01 -3.91
C TYR A 291 51.19 46.30 -2.95
N ASN A 292 50.01 46.64 -3.47
CA ASN A 292 48.82 46.91 -2.66
C ASN A 292 48.34 45.66 -1.92
N ILE A 293 48.31 44.50 -2.57
CA ILE A 293 47.93 43.23 -1.93
C ILE A 293 48.91 42.86 -0.80
N GLU A 294 50.21 42.98 -1.06
CA GLU A 294 51.25 42.72 -0.06
C GLU A 294 51.17 43.69 1.11
N LEU A 295 50.88 44.97 0.84
CA LEU A 295 50.74 46.01 1.85
C LEU A 295 49.50 45.75 2.72
N ASP A 296 48.37 45.43 2.11
CA ASP A 296 47.13 45.13 2.83
C ASP A 296 47.26 43.87 3.69
N PHE A 297 47.92 42.83 3.17
CA PHE A 297 48.24 41.64 3.96
C PHE A 297 49.11 41.99 5.18
N LYS A 298 50.19 42.76 4.98
CA LYS A 298 51.07 43.22 6.08
C LYS A 298 50.30 44.03 7.11
N ASN A 299 49.49 44.99 6.68
CA ASN A 299 48.67 45.82 7.56
C ASN A 299 47.67 44.99 8.36
N GLN A 300 47.02 44.01 7.71
CA GLN A 300 46.08 43.12 8.37
C GLN A 300 46.77 42.20 9.39
N SER A 301 47.95 41.66 9.06
CA SER A 301 48.76 40.86 9.98
C SER A 301 49.21 41.69 11.19
N ILE A 302 49.68 42.92 10.98
CA ILE A 302 50.05 43.84 12.07
C ILE A 302 48.83 44.15 12.94
N TYR A 303 47.69 44.46 12.32
CA TYR A 303 46.45 44.74 13.05
C TYR A 303 46.02 43.57 13.94
N ARG A 304 46.05 42.34 13.41
CA ARG A 304 45.70 41.13 14.17
C ARG A 304 46.69 40.86 15.31
N ALA A 305 47.98 41.03 15.07
CA ALA A 305 49.00 40.91 16.12
C ALA A 305 48.77 41.94 17.23
N ASN A 306 48.52 43.20 16.88
CA ASN A 306 48.21 44.27 17.84
C ASN A 306 46.93 44.00 18.63
N LEU A 307 45.91 43.38 18.02
CA LEU A 307 44.68 43.01 18.70
C LEU A 307 44.92 41.92 19.75
N ILE A 308 45.69 40.87 19.40
CA ILE A 308 46.07 39.81 20.33
C ILE A 308 46.93 40.39 21.47
N GLN A 309 47.88 41.26 21.14
CA GLN A 309 48.72 41.97 22.11
C GLN A 309 47.89 42.84 23.06
N SER A 310 46.89 43.57 22.55
CA SER A 310 45.98 44.37 23.37
C SER A 310 45.18 43.52 24.34
N TRP A 311 44.68 42.35 23.92
CA TRP A 311 44.01 41.41 24.81
C TRP A 311 44.96 40.87 25.87
N TYR A 312 46.20 40.55 25.50
CA TYR A 312 47.22 40.10 26.44
C TYR A 312 47.53 41.17 27.50
N GLU A 313 47.71 42.42 27.10
CA GLU A 313 47.96 43.54 28.01
C GLU A 313 46.77 43.84 28.93
N ASN A 314 45.54 43.73 28.43
CA ASN A 314 44.34 43.89 29.24
C ASN A 314 44.22 42.78 30.29
N GLU A 315 44.45 41.52 29.90
CA GLU A 315 44.44 40.38 30.82
C GLU A 315 45.56 40.50 31.88
N ILE A 316 46.73 41.04 31.52
CA ILE A 316 47.80 41.39 32.49
C ILE A 316 47.31 42.44 33.48
N LYS A 317 46.71 43.53 32.99
CA LYS A 317 46.21 44.61 33.85
C LYS A 317 45.16 44.11 34.83
N GLU A 318 44.23 43.27 34.37
CA GLU A 318 43.22 42.64 35.23
C GLU A 318 43.84 41.70 36.27
N LEU A 319 44.86 40.92 35.88
CA LEU A 319 45.58 40.06 36.81
C LEU A 319 46.32 40.87 37.89
N ILE A 320 46.99 41.97 37.52
CA ILE A 320 47.70 42.84 38.46
C ILE A 320 46.72 43.52 39.43
N THR A 321 45.61 44.09 38.93
CA THR A 321 44.62 44.75 39.78
C THR A 321 43.98 43.78 40.75
N LYS A 322 43.66 42.56 40.31
CA LYS A 322 43.18 41.49 41.18
C LYS A 322 44.24 41.09 42.21
N GLN A 323 45.49 40.89 41.82
CA GLN A 323 46.59 40.58 42.75
C GLN A 323 46.80 41.65 43.82
N GLN A 324 46.74 42.93 43.45
CA GLN A 324 46.82 44.04 44.40
C GLN A 324 45.61 44.07 45.34
N TRP A 325 44.42 43.79 44.83
CA TRP A 325 43.21 43.67 45.65
C TRP A 325 43.31 42.50 46.66
N TYR A 326 43.88 41.36 46.25
CA TYR A 326 44.09 40.20 47.12
C TYR A 326 45.12 40.47 48.23
N GLN A 327 46.22 41.16 47.92
CA GLN A 327 47.21 41.58 48.92
C GLN A 327 46.60 42.45 50.02
N ASN A 328 45.59 43.26 49.68
CA ASN A 328 44.96 44.19 50.62
C ASN A 328 43.82 43.57 51.45
N ASN A 329 43.16 42.50 50.98
CA ASN A 329 41.92 42.00 51.58
C ASN A 329 42.03 40.64 52.32
N HIS A 330 43.16 39.92 52.26
CA HIS A 330 43.39 38.65 52.96
C HIS A 330 42.20 37.65 52.89
N VAL A 331 41.89 37.10 51.69
CA VAL A 331 40.74 36.17 51.48
C VAL A 331 41.10 34.88 50.70
N SER A 332 40.38 33.81 51.08
CA SER A 332 40.09 32.41 50.63
C SER A 332 40.67 31.74 49.34
N LYS A 333 40.61 30.38 49.33
CA LYS A 333 41.07 29.43 48.30
C LYS A 333 40.35 29.48 46.94
N ASN A 334 39.10 29.95 46.86
CA ASN A 334 38.38 30.03 45.58
C ASN A 334 38.97 31.10 44.64
N ASP A 335 39.66 32.09 45.21
CA ASP A 335 40.22 33.22 44.48
C ASP A 335 41.63 32.92 43.89
N GLU A 336 42.35 31.94 44.45
CA GLU A 336 43.60 31.41 43.87
C GLU A 336 43.34 30.76 42.49
N PHE A 337 42.20 30.07 42.36
CA PHE A 337 41.78 29.42 41.11
C PHE A 337 41.50 30.44 39.99
N GLU A 338 40.96 31.62 40.32
CA GLU A 338 40.77 32.69 39.32
C GLU A 338 42.11 33.26 38.82
N CYS A 339 43.10 33.40 39.71
CA CYS A 339 44.44 33.82 39.32
C CYS A 339 45.11 32.77 38.41
N GLU A 340 44.92 31.48 38.68
CA GLU A 340 45.41 30.40 37.82
C GLU A 340 44.73 30.38 36.44
N GLN A 341 43.41 30.63 36.39
CA GLN A 341 42.70 30.76 35.12
C GLN A 341 43.20 31.95 34.28
N ALA A 342 43.44 33.10 34.90
CA ALA A 342 43.99 34.27 34.22
C ALA A 342 45.40 33.99 33.68
N LYS A 343 46.26 33.30 34.45
CA LYS A 343 47.58 32.84 33.98
C LYS A 343 47.46 31.89 32.77
N PHE A 344 46.49 30.98 32.78
CA PHE A 344 46.24 30.06 31.67
C PHE A 344 45.78 30.80 30.40
N ARG A 345 44.89 31.80 30.52
CA ARG A 345 44.48 32.65 29.40
C ARG A 345 45.65 33.46 28.83
N LEU A 346 46.51 34.00 29.69
CA LEU A 346 47.74 34.66 29.27
C LEU A 346 48.65 33.73 28.46
N GLN A 347 48.81 32.47 28.89
CA GLN A 347 49.58 31.47 28.14
C GLN A 347 48.96 31.19 26.76
N ILE A 348 47.63 31.04 26.67
CA ILE A 348 46.93 30.87 25.38
C ILE A 348 47.17 32.08 24.46
N LEU A 349 47.10 33.30 24.99
CA LEU A 349 47.32 34.52 24.21
C LEU A 349 48.77 34.63 23.71
N GLN A 350 49.75 34.23 24.52
CA GLN A 350 51.16 34.14 24.10
C GLN A 350 51.37 33.10 23.00
N ASP A 351 50.80 31.90 23.16
CA ASP A 351 50.90 30.83 22.17
C ASP A 351 50.21 31.25 20.87
N ARG A 352 49.05 31.93 20.96
CA ARG A 352 48.34 32.48 19.81
C ARG A 352 49.14 33.56 19.10
N LEU A 353 49.86 34.41 19.83
CA LEU A 353 50.71 35.43 19.23
C LEU A 353 51.87 34.78 18.46
N LYS A 354 52.56 33.80 19.05
CA LYS A 354 53.62 33.03 18.39
C LYS A 354 53.13 32.31 17.14
N GLN A 355 52.01 31.59 17.25
CA GLN A 355 51.40 30.91 16.11
C GLN A 355 50.99 31.88 15.01
N HIS A 356 50.46 33.06 15.38
CA HIS A 356 50.10 34.08 14.41
C HIS A 356 51.34 34.61 13.67
N GLU A 357 52.47 34.81 14.34
CA GLU A 357 53.74 35.20 13.71
C GLU A 357 54.22 34.12 12.72
N GLU A 358 54.21 32.85 13.13
CA GLU A 358 54.60 31.72 12.28
C GLU A 358 53.68 31.57 11.07
N PHE A 359 52.36 31.50 11.28
CA PHE A 359 51.39 31.37 10.19
C PHE A 359 51.35 32.60 9.29
N SER A 360 51.49 33.81 9.83
CA SER A 360 51.55 35.02 9.00
C SER A 360 52.76 35.00 8.08
N ARG A 361 53.90 34.43 8.53
CA ARG A 361 55.09 34.27 7.70
C ARG A 361 54.88 33.23 6.60
N GLU A 362 54.30 32.08 6.93
CA GLU A 362 53.99 31.04 5.94
C GLU A 362 52.96 31.50 4.91
N ASN A 363 51.89 32.13 5.36
CA ASN A 363 50.84 32.67 4.49
C ASN A 363 51.36 33.80 3.59
N TYR A 364 52.30 34.62 4.07
CA TYR A 364 52.96 35.63 3.21
C TYR A 364 53.75 34.96 2.08
N LEU A 365 54.49 33.89 2.37
CA LEU A 365 55.23 33.14 1.36
C LEU A 365 54.30 32.46 0.35
N GLN A 366 53.16 31.94 0.79
CA GLN A 366 52.14 31.36 -0.09
C GLN A 366 51.49 32.44 -0.96
N LEU A 367 51.15 33.59 -0.40
CA LEU A 367 50.61 34.74 -1.13
C LEU A 367 51.59 35.21 -2.21
N GLU A 368 52.87 35.33 -1.88
CA GLU A 368 53.92 35.71 -2.84
C GLU A 368 54.03 34.69 -3.99
N LYS A 369 53.94 33.39 -3.68
CA LYS A 369 53.88 32.34 -4.71
C LYS A 369 52.65 32.49 -5.59
N HIS A 370 51.46 32.66 -5.01
CA HIS A 370 50.22 32.84 -5.76
C HIS A 370 50.27 34.07 -6.67
N LEU A 371 50.76 35.21 -6.17
CA LEU A 371 50.91 36.44 -6.96
C LEU A 371 51.92 36.29 -8.11
N ASN A 372 52.99 35.52 -7.91
CA ASN A 372 53.99 35.23 -8.96
C ASN A 372 53.48 34.22 -10.01
N GLU A 373 52.62 33.29 -9.61
CA GLU A 373 52.10 32.23 -10.47
C GLU A 373 50.86 32.66 -11.27
N ASP A 374 50.04 33.57 -10.74
CA ASP A 374 48.78 34.01 -11.34
C ASP A 374 48.99 34.64 -12.72
N ILE A 375 48.31 34.06 -13.72
CA ILE A 375 48.40 34.44 -15.13
C ILE A 375 47.88 35.87 -15.33
N ARG A 376 46.94 36.33 -14.50
CA ARG A 376 46.33 37.67 -14.59
C ARG A 376 47.29 38.80 -14.25
N LEU A 377 48.39 38.49 -13.57
CA LEU A 377 49.43 39.44 -13.17
C LEU A 377 50.72 39.32 -14.01
N LYS A 378 50.76 38.41 -14.99
CA LYS A 378 51.89 38.25 -15.92
C LYS A 378 51.68 39.13 -17.14
N GLU A 379 52.77 39.72 -17.67
CA GLU A 379 52.72 40.45 -18.93
C GLU A 379 52.11 39.57 -20.04
N PRO A 380 51.23 40.12 -20.90
CA PRO A 380 51.00 39.48 -22.18
C PRO A 380 52.32 39.50 -22.96
N TYR A 381 52.80 38.32 -23.40
CA TYR A 381 53.88 38.22 -24.37
C TYR A 381 53.45 38.99 -25.63
N ILE A 382 53.87 40.26 -25.76
CA ILE A 382 53.80 40.96 -27.03
C ILE A 382 54.91 40.36 -27.88
N VAL A 383 54.56 39.36 -28.68
CA VAL A 383 55.37 38.93 -29.83
C VAL A 383 55.52 40.16 -30.71
N ARG A 384 56.73 40.75 -30.73
CA ARG A 384 57.10 41.80 -31.68
C ARG A 384 57.31 41.21 -33.06
#